data_AF-A0A953WPM4-F1
#
_entry.id   AF-A0A953WPM4-F1
#
_cell.length_a   1.000
_cell.length_b   1.000
_cell.length_c   1.000
_cell.angle_alpha   90.00
_cell.angle_beta   90.00
_cell.angle_gamma   90.00
#
_symmetry.space_group_name_H-M   'P 1'
#
loop_
_entity.id
_entity.type
_entity.pdbx_description
1 polymer ?
#
loop_
_entity_poly.entity_id
_entity_poly.type
_entity_poly.pdbx_seq_one_letter_code
_entity_poly.pdbx_strand_id
1 'polypeptide(L)'
;PVYYSPLGSAADAAMDAAWARFISGAREHEDRIEVKGRTLVAHRTARGAARFDFDELCARALGASDYLALTRRYGTLFLDNIPQMNPSMRDRAIRFITLVDTLYDTKTKLVCSADADPDALYVAGDGSFEFERTASRLIEMRSEGYLAAEHAAKTETPAAG
;
A
#
# COMPACT_ATOMS: atom_id res chain seq x y z
N PRO A 1 -12.25 8.34 -5.75
CA PRO A 1 -11.11 7.61 -6.34
C PRO A 1 -10.20 7.08 -5.24
N VAL A 2 -9.51 5.96 -5.50
CA VAL A 2 -8.48 5.39 -4.61
C VAL A 2 -7.14 5.20 -5.35
N TYR A 3 -7.06 5.66 -6.59
CA TYR A 3 -5.86 5.63 -7.43
C TYR A 3 -5.78 6.97 -8.17
N TYR A 4 -4.64 7.63 -8.10
CA TYR A 4 -4.41 8.97 -8.65
C TYR A 4 -3.20 8.93 -9.59
N SER A 5 -3.43 9.14 -10.89
CA SER A 5 -2.39 9.15 -11.92
C SER A 5 -2.66 10.25 -12.97
N PRO A 6 -1.61 10.77 -13.64
CA PRO A 6 -0.19 10.59 -13.32
C PRO A 6 0.23 11.33 -12.03
N LEU A 7 1.49 11.16 -11.59
CA LEU A 7 2.05 11.97 -10.51
C LEU A 7 2.12 13.46 -10.87
N GLY A 8 2.20 14.29 -9.83
CA GLY A 8 2.28 15.73 -9.92
C GLY A 8 1.37 16.41 -8.91
N SER A 9 1.40 17.74 -8.88
CA SER A 9 0.73 18.54 -7.85
C SER A 9 -0.77 18.26 -7.69
N ALA A 10 -1.45 17.84 -8.76
CA ALA A 10 -2.85 17.46 -8.72
C ALA A 10 -3.07 16.14 -7.96
N ALA A 11 -2.21 15.14 -8.18
CA ALA A 11 -2.25 13.87 -7.46
C ALA A 11 -1.89 14.07 -5.98
N ASP A 12 -0.88 14.90 -5.69
CA ASP A 12 -0.47 15.25 -4.32
C ASP A 12 -1.63 15.88 -3.54
N ALA A 13 -2.25 16.91 -4.10
CA ALA A 13 -3.39 17.59 -3.49
C ALA A 13 -4.58 16.63 -3.31
N ALA A 14 -4.80 15.70 -4.25
CA ALA A 14 -5.87 14.72 -4.15
C ALA A 14 -5.60 13.67 -3.07
N MET A 15 -4.35 13.20 -2.93
CA MET A 15 -3.93 12.31 -1.84
C MET A 15 -4.06 12.99 -0.48
N ASP A 16 -3.66 14.25 -0.37
CA ASP A 16 -3.83 15.04 0.86
C ASP A 16 -5.29 15.23 1.24
N ALA A 17 -6.15 15.57 0.26
CA ALA A 17 -7.59 15.68 0.48
C ALA A 17 -8.22 14.33 0.88
N ALA A 18 -7.80 13.23 0.24
CA ALA A 18 -8.27 11.89 0.56
C ALA A 18 -7.86 11.48 1.98
N TRP A 19 -6.61 11.75 2.36
CA TRP A 19 -6.09 11.50 3.70
C TRP A 19 -6.85 12.34 4.74
N ALA A 20 -6.96 13.66 4.55
CA ALA A 20 -7.67 14.56 5.46
C ALA A 20 -9.12 14.11 5.70
N ARG A 21 -9.82 13.72 4.63
CA ARG A 21 -11.18 13.17 4.71
C ARG A 21 -11.22 11.83 5.45
N PHE A 22 -10.26 10.93 5.19
CA PHE A 22 -10.19 9.61 5.84
C PHE A 22 -9.98 9.75 7.35
N ILE A 23 -9.04 10.62 7.76
CA ILE A 23 -8.71 10.81 9.17
C ILE A 23 -9.78 11.64 9.89
N SER A 24 -10.61 12.41 9.17
CA SER A 24 -11.77 13.15 9.70
C SER A 24 -11.42 13.99 10.94
N GLY A 25 -10.29 14.70 10.89
CA GLY A 25 -9.80 15.54 11.99
C GLY A 25 -9.11 14.81 13.15
N ALA A 26 -8.97 13.48 13.08
CA ALA A 26 -8.16 12.73 14.04
C ALA A 26 -6.70 13.19 13.98
N ARG A 27 -6.04 13.24 15.14
CA ARG A 27 -4.63 13.63 15.23
C ARG A 27 -3.74 12.53 14.65
N GLU A 28 -2.85 12.92 13.74
CA GLU A 28 -1.80 12.03 13.25
C GLU A 28 -0.80 11.71 14.36
N HIS A 29 -0.31 10.48 14.37
CA HIS A 29 0.76 10.05 15.25
C HIS A 29 1.70 9.09 14.53
N GLU A 30 2.92 9.00 15.05
CA GLU A 30 3.87 7.99 14.64
C GLU A 30 3.55 6.67 15.34
N ASP A 31 3.69 5.57 14.60
CA ASP A 31 3.61 4.22 15.13
C ASP A 31 4.86 3.41 14.75
N ARG A 32 5.27 2.50 15.64
CA ARG A 32 6.45 1.64 15.47
C ARG A 32 6.02 0.18 15.51
N ILE A 33 6.31 -0.54 14.43
CA ILE A 33 5.91 -1.93 14.25
C ILE A 33 7.17 -2.79 14.29
N GLU A 34 7.25 -3.68 15.27
CA GLU A 34 8.35 -4.62 15.39
C GLU A 34 8.09 -5.86 14.54
N VAL A 35 9.04 -6.18 13.66
CA VAL A 35 8.98 -7.34 12.78
C VAL A 35 10.33 -8.04 12.80
N LYS A 36 10.40 -9.20 13.46
CA LYS A 36 11.58 -10.08 13.50
C LYS A 36 12.90 -9.31 13.73
N GLY A 37 12.96 -8.49 14.78
CA GLY A 37 14.16 -7.74 15.16
C GLY A 37 14.42 -6.47 14.35
N ARG A 38 13.48 -6.04 13.50
CA ARG A 38 13.50 -4.74 12.81
C ARG A 38 12.31 -3.90 13.24
N THR A 39 12.45 -2.58 13.15
CA THR A 39 11.37 -1.62 13.41
C THR A 39 10.98 -0.92 12.11
N LEU A 40 9.72 -1.06 11.72
CA LEU A 40 9.08 -0.21 10.71
C LEU A 40 8.48 0.99 11.41
N VAL A 41 8.77 2.19 10.92
CA VAL A 41 8.23 3.42 11.46
C VAL A 41 7.20 3.94 10.47
N ALA A 42 5.97 4.13 10.92
CA ALA A 42 4.91 4.77 10.18
C ALA A 42 4.73 6.17 10.76
N HIS A 43 5.27 7.19 10.09
CA HIS A 43 5.28 8.56 10.62
C HIS A 43 3.89 9.20 10.63
N ARG A 44 2.99 8.75 9.73
CA ARG A 44 1.65 9.31 9.54
C ARG A 44 0.61 8.22 9.69
N THR A 45 0.04 8.11 10.89
CA THR A 45 -1.03 7.14 11.17
C THR A 45 -2.22 7.81 11.84
N ALA A 46 -3.41 7.35 11.49
CA ALA A 46 -4.66 7.73 12.15
C ALA A 46 -5.79 6.77 11.73
N ARG A 47 -6.76 6.55 12.63
CA ARG A 47 -7.99 5.78 12.36
C ARG A 47 -7.76 4.40 11.71
N GLY A 48 -6.71 3.69 12.13
CA GLY A 48 -6.38 2.37 11.59
C GLY A 48 -5.85 2.39 10.15
N ALA A 49 -5.35 3.54 9.70
CA ALA A 49 -4.61 3.70 8.46
C ALA A 49 -3.22 4.28 8.70
N ALA A 50 -2.33 4.01 7.74
CA ALA A 50 -1.01 4.60 7.66
C ALA A 50 -0.75 5.13 6.25
N ARG A 51 0.03 6.20 6.16
CA ARG A 51 0.46 6.82 4.91
C ARG A 51 1.97 6.76 4.79
N PHE A 52 2.44 6.32 3.63
CA PHE A 52 3.86 6.12 3.31
C PHE A 52 4.17 6.65 1.92
N ASP A 53 5.41 7.04 1.70
CA ASP A 53 6.00 7.14 0.37
C ASP A 53 6.41 5.76 -0.15
N PHE A 54 6.37 5.57 -1.48
CA PHE A 54 6.78 4.34 -2.14
C PHE A 54 8.16 3.84 -1.70
N ASP A 55 9.14 4.75 -1.56
CA ASP A 55 10.50 4.37 -1.22
C ASP A 55 10.64 3.87 0.23
N GLU A 56 9.76 4.31 1.14
CA GLU A 56 9.71 3.81 2.52
C GLU A 56 9.34 2.32 2.58
N LEU A 57 8.61 1.81 1.59
CA LEU A 57 8.18 0.41 1.54
C LEU A 57 8.94 -0.43 0.52
N CYS A 58 9.37 0.15 -0.61
CA CYS A 58 9.89 -0.60 -1.75
C CYS A 58 11.38 -0.36 -2.04
N ALA A 59 11.99 0.73 -1.53
CA ALA A 59 13.44 0.96 -1.65
C ALA A 59 14.26 0.34 -0.50
N ARG A 60 13.59 -0.16 0.54
CA ARG A 60 14.21 -0.84 1.69
C ARG A 60 14.11 -2.35 1.55
N ALA A 61 14.98 -3.10 2.24
CA ALA A 61 14.99 -4.57 2.23
C ALA A 61 13.82 -5.19 3.02
N LEU A 62 12.58 -4.80 2.71
CA LEU A 62 11.36 -5.37 3.29
C LEU A 62 10.91 -6.58 2.48
N GLY A 63 10.16 -7.47 3.13
CA GLY A 63 9.56 -8.65 2.53
C GLY A 63 8.19 -8.96 3.11
N ALA A 64 7.65 -10.12 2.75
CA ALA A 64 6.27 -10.50 3.07
C ALA A 64 5.90 -10.39 4.56
N SER A 65 6.80 -10.74 5.49
CA SER A 65 6.50 -10.63 6.92
C SER A 65 6.34 -9.18 7.40
N ASP A 66 7.05 -8.24 6.75
CA ASP A 66 6.97 -6.81 7.07
C ASP A 66 5.63 -6.24 6.60
N TYR A 67 5.26 -6.55 5.37
CA TYR A 67 3.97 -6.12 4.81
C TYR A 67 2.80 -6.76 5.55
N LEU A 68 2.89 -8.03 5.93
CA LEU A 68 1.86 -8.70 6.72
C LEU A 68 1.71 -8.09 8.12
N ALA A 69 2.78 -7.55 8.70
CA ALA A 69 2.69 -6.80 9.95
C ALA A 69 1.95 -5.46 9.74
N LEU A 70 2.17 -4.77 8.62
CA LEU A 70 1.41 -3.57 8.26
C LEU A 70 -0.09 -3.89 8.13
N THR A 71 -0.45 -4.97 7.45
CA THR A 71 -1.87 -5.32 7.24
C THR A 71 -2.55 -5.75 8.54
N ARG A 72 -1.82 -6.39 9.47
CA ARG A 72 -2.35 -6.66 10.82
C ARG A 72 -2.62 -5.39 11.62
N ARG A 73 -1.87 -4.32 11.34
CA ARG A 73 -1.96 -3.06 12.07
C ARG A 73 -2.95 -2.08 11.44
N TYR A 74 -3.06 -2.08 10.11
CA TYR A 74 -3.83 -1.11 9.35
C TYR A 74 -4.77 -1.80 8.35
N GLY A 75 -6.04 -1.40 8.38
CA GLY A 75 -7.03 -1.86 7.40
C GLY A 75 -6.98 -1.09 6.07
N THR A 76 -6.29 0.05 6.05
CA THR A 76 -6.10 0.90 4.87
C THR A 76 -4.68 1.43 4.85
N LEU A 77 -4.00 1.35 3.70
CA LEU A 77 -2.75 2.04 3.45
C LEU A 77 -2.94 3.14 2.41
N PHE A 78 -2.27 4.27 2.65
CA PHE A 78 -2.03 5.31 1.66
C PHE A 78 -0.58 5.20 1.18
N LEU A 79 -0.38 5.08 -0.13
CA LEU A 79 0.96 4.95 -0.73
C LEU A 79 1.16 6.06 -1.77
N ASP A 80 2.02 7.01 -1.45
CA ASP A 80 2.37 8.11 -2.35
C ASP A 80 3.48 7.70 -3.32
N ASN A 81 3.48 8.31 -4.50
CA ASN A 81 4.62 8.36 -5.43
C ASN A 81 5.09 7.02 -5.99
N ILE A 82 4.17 6.14 -6.40
CA ILE A 82 4.54 4.90 -7.09
C ILE A 82 5.10 5.25 -8.48
N PRO A 83 6.40 5.03 -8.74
CA PRO A 83 7.01 5.44 -9.98
C PRO A 83 6.67 4.47 -11.11
N GLN A 84 6.76 4.93 -12.36
CA GLN A 84 6.84 4.01 -13.48
C GLN A 84 8.19 3.30 -13.40
N MET A 85 8.16 2.00 -13.14
CA MET A 85 9.34 1.20 -12.93
C MET A 85 9.93 0.73 -14.27
N ASN A 86 11.25 0.70 -14.33
CA ASN A 86 12.01 0.15 -15.45
C ASN A 86 12.87 -1.05 -14.97
N PRO A 87 13.52 -1.81 -15.87
CA PRO A 87 14.28 -3.00 -15.48
C PRO A 87 15.38 -2.76 -14.42
N SER A 88 15.94 -1.54 -14.31
CA SER A 88 16.92 -1.21 -13.28
C SER A 88 16.32 -1.11 -11.87
N MET A 89 14.99 -1.00 -11.77
CA MET A 89 14.23 -0.93 -10.52
C MET A 89 13.66 -2.29 -10.10
N ARG A 90 14.20 -3.41 -10.62
CA ARG A 90 13.73 -4.78 -10.37
C ARG A 90 13.43 -5.06 -8.90
N ASP A 91 14.35 -4.72 -8.00
CA ASP A 91 14.18 -4.98 -6.56
C ASP A 91 12.97 -4.24 -5.98
N ARG A 92 12.71 -3.00 -6.45
CA ARG A 92 11.53 -2.21 -6.05
C ARG A 92 10.26 -2.82 -6.62
N ALA A 93 10.29 -3.29 -7.87
CA ALA A 93 9.16 -3.97 -8.52
C ALA A 93 8.78 -5.27 -7.79
N ILE A 94 9.76 -6.12 -7.44
CA ILE A 94 9.51 -7.36 -6.68
C ILE A 94 8.90 -7.06 -5.30
N ARG A 95 9.39 -6.02 -4.62
CA ARG A 95 8.83 -5.60 -3.34
C ARG A 95 7.43 -5.03 -3.46
N PHE A 96 7.16 -4.25 -4.50
CA PHE A 96 5.83 -3.74 -4.77
C PHE A 96 4.83 -4.86 -5.11
N ILE A 97 5.24 -5.86 -5.92
CA ILE A 97 4.46 -7.08 -6.17
C ILE A 97 4.12 -7.76 -4.83
N THR A 98 5.12 -7.97 -3.98
CA THR A 98 4.93 -8.63 -2.67
C THR A 98 4.01 -7.82 -1.74
N LEU A 99 4.13 -6.49 -1.74
CA LEU A 99 3.26 -5.60 -1.00
C LEU A 99 1.81 -5.73 -1.48
N VAL A 100 1.56 -5.55 -2.78
CA VAL A 100 0.21 -5.64 -3.37
C VAL A 100 -0.42 -7.00 -3.14
N ASP A 101 0.34 -8.09 -3.30
CA ASP A 101 -0.16 -9.45 -3.02
C ASP A 101 -0.60 -9.57 -1.56
N THR A 102 0.21 -9.08 -0.62
CA THR A 102 -0.12 -9.12 0.81
C THR A 102 -1.36 -8.29 1.13
N LEU A 103 -1.48 -7.09 0.56
CA LEU A 103 -2.68 -6.24 0.73
C LEU A 103 -3.92 -6.92 0.14
N TYR A 104 -3.78 -7.49 -1.04
CA TYR A 104 -4.85 -8.17 -1.76
C TYR A 104 -5.41 -9.36 -0.97
N ASP A 105 -4.51 -10.23 -0.48
CA ASP A 105 -4.84 -11.44 0.27
C ASP A 105 -5.50 -11.14 1.62
N THR A 106 -5.07 -10.07 2.27
CA THR A 106 -5.59 -9.66 3.59
C THR A 106 -6.79 -8.72 3.50
N LYS A 107 -7.25 -8.39 2.30
CA LYS A 107 -8.31 -7.39 2.06
C LYS A 107 -7.98 -6.04 2.70
N THR A 108 -6.71 -5.65 2.67
CA THR A 108 -6.26 -4.30 3.05
C THR A 108 -6.52 -3.33 1.93
N LYS A 109 -7.15 -2.21 2.23
CA LYS A 109 -7.49 -1.19 1.23
C LYS A 109 -6.24 -0.39 0.87
N LEU A 110 -6.10 -0.05 -0.40
CA LEU A 110 -5.01 0.79 -0.89
C LEU A 110 -5.60 2.07 -1.50
N VAL A 111 -5.10 3.21 -1.04
CA VAL A 111 -5.26 4.51 -1.70
C VAL A 111 -3.86 4.93 -2.17
N CYS A 112 -3.68 5.28 -3.44
CA CYS A 112 -2.32 5.58 -3.91
C CYS A 112 -2.24 6.61 -5.03
N SER A 113 -1.07 7.24 -5.16
CA SER A 113 -0.67 8.01 -6.33
C SER A 113 0.42 7.28 -7.13
N ALA A 114 0.36 7.38 -8.45
CA ALA A 114 1.23 6.64 -9.34
C ALA A 114 1.54 7.39 -10.64
N ASP A 115 2.72 7.16 -11.21
CA ASP A 115 3.17 7.82 -12.46
C ASP A 115 2.34 7.41 -13.67
N ALA A 116 1.82 6.18 -13.65
CA ALA A 116 1.08 5.59 -14.75
C ALA A 116 -0.08 4.72 -14.23
N ASP A 117 -0.95 4.30 -15.15
CA ASP A 117 -1.97 3.30 -14.85
C ASP A 117 -1.35 1.93 -14.54
N PRO A 118 -2.06 1.03 -13.82
CA PRO A 118 -1.48 -0.21 -13.31
C PRO A 118 -0.78 -1.08 -14.35
N ASP A 119 -1.34 -1.16 -15.56
CA ASP A 119 -0.80 -1.93 -16.69
C ASP A 119 0.43 -1.28 -17.34
N ALA A 120 0.68 0.01 -17.09
CA ALA A 120 1.81 0.76 -17.60
C ALA A 120 2.95 0.95 -16.57
N LEU A 121 2.76 0.53 -15.31
CA LEU A 121 3.73 0.74 -14.22
C LEU A 121 5.02 -0.10 -14.37
N TYR A 122 4.97 -1.27 -15.00
CA TYR A 122 6.17 -2.10 -15.24
C TYR A 122 5.95 -3.02 -16.45
N VAL A 123 6.28 -2.51 -17.64
CA VAL A 123 5.96 -3.17 -18.92
C VAL A 123 7.08 -4.05 -19.48
N ALA A 124 8.29 -3.95 -18.94
CA ALA A 124 9.46 -4.66 -19.46
C ALA A 124 10.48 -4.96 -18.35
N GLY A 125 11.21 -6.07 -18.50
CA GLY A 125 12.21 -6.56 -17.56
C GLY A 125 11.78 -7.82 -16.84
N ASP A 126 12.69 -8.41 -16.07
CA ASP A 126 12.41 -9.60 -15.28
C ASP A 126 11.29 -9.30 -14.27
N GLY A 127 10.30 -10.19 -14.17
CA GLY A 127 9.13 -9.99 -13.31
C GLY A 127 7.93 -9.30 -13.98
N SER A 128 8.01 -8.92 -15.26
CA SER A 128 6.90 -8.22 -15.95
C SER A 128 5.64 -9.09 -16.06
N PHE A 129 5.80 -10.40 -16.23
CA PHE A 129 4.68 -11.36 -16.25
C PHE A 129 4.01 -11.48 -14.87
N GLU A 130 4.79 -11.52 -13.79
CA GLU A 130 4.28 -11.45 -12.43
C GLU A 130 3.55 -10.12 -12.19
N PHE A 131 4.10 -9.03 -12.72
CA PHE A 131 3.52 -7.70 -12.57
C PHE A 131 2.18 -7.54 -13.28
N GLU A 132 1.93 -8.23 -14.40
CA GLU A 132 0.61 -8.22 -15.04
C GLU A 132 -0.51 -8.69 -14.09
N ARG A 133 -0.21 -9.68 -13.23
CA ARG A 133 -1.13 -10.11 -12.17
C ARG A 133 -1.28 -9.05 -11.08
N THR A 134 -0.19 -8.36 -10.73
CA THR A 134 -0.21 -7.23 -9.79
C THR A 134 -1.06 -6.07 -10.33
N ALA A 135 -0.94 -5.72 -11.61
CA ALA A 135 -1.76 -4.71 -12.27
C ALA A 135 -3.25 -5.06 -12.22
N SER A 136 -3.58 -6.33 -12.52
CA SER A 136 -4.96 -6.84 -12.43
C SER A 136 -5.52 -6.70 -11.00
N ARG A 137 -4.73 -7.05 -9.98
CA ARG A 137 -5.13 -6.87 -8.57
C ARG A 137 -5.34 -5.41 -8.21
N LEU A 138 -4.45 -4.51 -8.63
CA LEU A 138 -4.62 -3.07 -8.39
C LEU A 138 -5.91 -2.53 -9.02
N ILE A 139 -6.29 -3.01 -10.21
CA ILE A 139 -7.55 -2.68 -10.84
C ILE A 139 -8.74 -3.20 -10.01
N GLU A 140 -8.70 -4.46 -9.57
CA GLU A 140 -9.76 -5.04 -8.76
C GLU A 140 -9.91 -4.35 -7.39
N MET A 141 -8.81 -3.95 -6.76
CA MET A 141 -8.79 -3.23 -5.48
C MET A 141 -9.50 -1.86 -5.54
N ARG A 142 -9.74 -1.33 -6.75
CA ARG A 142 -10.52 -0.12 -6.98
C ARG A 142 -12.03 -0.36 -7.09
N SER A 143 -12.46 -1.62 -7.21
CA SER A 143 -13.88 -1.96 -7.36
C SER A 143 -14.67 -1.70 -6.08
N GLU A 144 -15.96 -1.38 -6.22
CA GLU A 144 -16.86 -1.21 -5.07
C GLU A 144 -16.91 -2.47 -4.21
N GLY A 145 -16.94 -3.66 -4.84
CA GLY A 145 -16.97 -4.94 -4.15
C GLY A 145 -15.75 -5.14 -3.25
N TYR A 146 -14.55 -4.81 -3.74
CA TYR A 146 -13.33 -4.89 -2.93
C TYR A 146 -13.33 -3.86 -1.79
N LEU A 147 -13.74 -2.62 -2.07
CA LEU A 147 -13.77 -1.55 -1.07
C LEU A 147 -14.82 -1.78 0.04
N ALA A 148 -15.89 -2.52 -0.27
CA ALA A 148 -16.92 -2.94 0.68
C ALA A 148 -16.54 -4.18 1.49
N ALA A 149 -15.55 -4.97 1.05
CA ALA A 149 -15.14 -6.19 1.74
C ALA A 149 -14.58 -5.89 3.15
N GLU A 150 -14.81 -6.83 4.07
CA GLU A 150 -14.24 -6.79 5.40
C GLU A 150 -12.74 -7.12 5.37
N HIS A 151 -11.99 -6.42 6.21
CA HIS A 151 -10.55 -6.60 6.34
C HIS A 151 -10.24 -7.87 7.13
N ALA A 152 -9.42 -8.77 6.57
CA ALA A 152 -9.27 -10.15 7.05
C ALA A 152 -8.46 -10.29 8.36
N ALA A 153 -7.66 -9.28 8.76
CA ALA A 153 -6.83 -9.39 9.97
C ALA A 153 -7.59 -9.22 11.29
N LYS A 154 -8.92 -9.00 11.26
CA LYS A 154 -9.74 -8.80 12.48
C LYS A 154 -10.15 -10.08 13.21
N THR A 155 -9.78 -11.27 12.73
CA THR A 155 -10.29 -12.55 13.28
C THR A 155 -9.38 -13.21 14.32
N GLU A 156 -8.51 -12.46 15.00
CA GLU A 156 -7.92 -12.93 16.26
C GLU A 156 -8.75 -12.38 17.42
N THR A 157 -9.79 -13.13 17.79
CA THR A 157 -10.45 -13.01 19.09
C THR A 157 -9.38 -13.10 20.17
N PRO A 158 -9.28 -12.15 21.13
CA PRO A 158 -8.42 -12.34 22.27
C PRO A 158 -8.94 -13.56 23.02
N ALA A 159 -8.12 -14.61 23.12
CA ALA A 159 -8.37 -15.67 24.07
C ALA A 159 -8.36 -15.03 25.46
N ALA A 160 -9.55 -14.94 26.08
CA ALA A 160 -9.68 -14.56 27.48
C ALA A 160 -8.90 -15.58 28.31
N GLY A 161 -7.89 -15.10 29.03
CA GLY A 161 -7.14 -15.80 30.06
C GLY A 161 -7.05 -14.93 31.30
#